data_AF-A0AAJ6HPS7-F1
#
_entry.id   AF-A0AAJ6HPS7-F1
#
_cell.length_a   1.000
_cell.length_b   1.000
_cell.length_c   1.000
_cell.angle_alpha   90.00
_cell.angle_beta   90.00
_cell.angle_gamma   90.00
#
_symmetry.space_group_name_H-M   'P 1'
#
loop_
_entity.id
_entity.type
_entity.pdbx_description
1 polymer ?
#
loop_
_entity_poly.entity_id
_entity_poly.type
_entity_poly.pdbx_seq_one_letter_code
_entity_poly.pdbx_strand_id
1 'polypeptide(L)'
;MGGNHPPSLVMASHLTQAGITAYVLDPPGDDELWSGDDEELDGLLSTSPQDQFWRPRTVTPDEAEARQTPAGVPSPADETVTEPDLAEELPPGAPQVFDIPEEQRGWLTQILTRGVAATALLFAGNSAAASGYATPRQRGTEDPAFQPGLFNLGPAWATSSTATFELPNGIVAEGTRHRAPLGRGRVLEVFRGVESHLYRELADGRIGAYLRDAPNFFRRRATLPADGSVYSLGRDGTVLVVRVLDGGE
;
A
#
# COMPACT_ATOMS: atom_id res chain seq x y z
N MET A 1 2.10 -13.13 -6.81
CA MET A 1 0.85 -12.68 -7.45
C MET A 1 0.81 -13.44 -8.75
N GLY A 2 0.13 -14.57 -8.75
CA GLY A 2 0.11 -15.54 -9.85
C GLY A 2 -0.76 -16.69 -9.39
N GLY A 3 -1.82 -16.97 -10.13
CA GLY A 3 -2.82 -17.96 -9.73
C GLY A 3 -4.16 -17.69 -10.39
N ASN A 4 -4.37 -18.36 -11.52
CA ASN A 4 -5.54 -18.98 -12.17
C ASN A 4 -6.98 -18.72 -11.68
N HIS A 5 -7.23 -17.63 -10.96
CA HIS A 5 -8.49 -16.94 -10.68
C HIS A 5 -8.21 -15.95 -9.56
N PRO A 6 -7.96 -14.67 -9.82
CA PRO A 6 -7.73 -13.79 -8.71
C PRO A 6 -9.10 -13.42 -8.11
N PRO A 7 -9.35 -13.67 -6.80
CA PRO A 7 -10.54 -13.19 -6.08
C PRO A 7 -10.82 -11.70 -6.29
N SER A 8 -9.81 -10.95 -6.74
CA SER A 8 -9.92 -9.54 -7.13
C SER A 8 -10.85 -9.28 -8.31
N LEU A 9 -10.99 -10.18 -9.29
CA LEU A 9 -11.91 -9.99 -10.43
C LEU A 9 -13.37 -10.17 -10.00
N VAL A 10 -13.65 -11.18 -9.18
CA VAL A 10 -14.97 -11.39 -8.57
C VAL A 10 -15.34 -10.19 -7.69
N MET A 11 -14.41 -9.73 -6.84
CA MET A 11 -14.60 -8.52 -6.03
C MET A 11 -14.82 -7.27 -6.88
N ALA A 12 -14.04 -7.06 -7.94
CA ALA A 12 -14.15 -5.90 -8.82
C ALA A 12 -15.49 -5.89 -9.58
N SER A 13 -15.98 -7.06 -10.00
CA SER A 13 -17.32 -7.19 -10.59
C SER A 13 -18.41 -6.78 -9.59
N HIS A 14 -18.36 -7.28 -8.34
CA HIS A 14 -19.32 -6.88 -7.30
C HIS A 14 -19.27 -5.38 -6.98
N LEU A 15 -18.08 -4.77 -6.93
CA LEU A 15 -17.93 -3.32 -6.75
C LEU A 15 -18.56 -2.55 -7.92
N THR A 16 -18.31 -3.01 -9.14
CA THR A 16 -18.87 -2.40 -10.36
C THR A 16 -20.40 -2.47 -10.36
N GLN A 17 -20.99 -3.60 -9.95
CA GLN A 17 -22.44 -3.75 -9.77
C GLN A 17 -23.01 -2.79 -8.72
N ALA A 18 -22.26 -2.52 -7.66
CA ALA A 18 -22.62 -1.55 -6.63
C ALA A 18 -22.46 -0.09 -7.09
N GLY A 19 -22.12 0.15 -8.36
CA GLY A 19 -21.90 1.49 -8.93
C GLY A 19 -20.54 2.09 -8.57
N ILE A 20 -19.61 1.29 -8.04
CA ILE A 20 -18.25 1.71 -7.71
C ILE A 20 -17.35 1.42 -8.91
N THR A 21 -16.71 2.46 -9.45
CA THR A 21 -15.72 2.29 -10.52
C THR A 21 -14.52 1.51 -10.00
N ALA A 22 -14.33 0.29 -10.50
CA ALA A 22 -13.19 -0.56 -10.19
C ALA A 22 -12.31 -0.76 -11.43
N TYR A 23 -11.00 -0.54 -11.26
CA TYR A 23 -9.98 -0.80 -12.26
C TYR A 23 -9.04 -1.89 -11.75
N VAL A 24 -8.76 -2.88 -12.58
CA VAL A 24 -7.84 -3.99 -12.25
C VAL A 24 -6.57 -3.84 -13.09
N LEU A 25 -5.42 -3.83 -12.42
CA LEU A 25 -4.11 -3.91 -13.08
C LEU A 25 -3.66 -5.37 -13.07
N ASP A 26 -3.50 -5.96 -14.25
CA ASP A 26 -3.01 -7.33 -14.41
C ASP A 26 -1.48 -7.29 -14.59
N PRO A 27 -0.68 -7.83 -13.66
CA PRO A 27 0.78 -7.77 -13.74
C PRO A 27 1.32 -8.57 -14.95
N PRO A 28 2.53 -8.23 -15.42
CA PRO A 28 3.14 -8.90 -16.56
C PRO A 28 3.62 -10.33 -16.25
N GLY A 29 2.90 -11.33 -16.76
CA GLY A 29 3.23 -12.75 -16.61
C GLY A 29 3.00 -13.28 -15.18
N ASP A 30 3.39 -14.53 -14.94
CA ASP A 30 3.26 -15.20 -13.63
C ASP A 30 4.51 -15.05 -12.73
N ASP A 31 5.57 -14.42 -13.26
CA ASP A 31 6.86 -14.25 -12.58
C ASP A 31 6.81 -13.13 -11.52
N GLU A 32 7.84 -13.07 -10.68
CA GLU A 32 8.03 -11.95 -9.76
C GLU A 32 8.16 -10.62 -10.53
N LEU A 33 7.56 -9.56 -9.96
CA LEU A 33 7.62 -8.21 -10.54
C LEU A 33 9.04 -7.64 -10.61
N TRP A 34 10.00 -8.23 -9.90
CA TRP A 34 11.39 -7.79 -9.92
C TRP A 34 12.32 -8.98 -9.68
N SER A 35 13.40 -9.05 -10.45
CA SER A 35 14.42 -10.12 -10.36
C SER A 35 15.86 -9.61 -10.47
N GLY A 36 16.06 -8.29 -10.51
CA GLY A 36 17.38 -7.66 -10.54
C GLY A 36 18.01 -7.54 -9.15
N ASP A 37 19.28 -7.17 -9.10
CA ASP A 37 20.00 -6.94 -7.85
C ASP A 37 19.65 -5.60 -7.18
N ASP A 38 20.27 -5.34 -6.02
CA ASP A 38 20.02 -4.12 -5.23
C ASP A 38 20.47 -2.84 -5.96
N GLU A 39 21.56 -2.90 -6.73
CA GLU A 39 22.09 -1.75 -7.47
C GLU A 39 21.20 -1.44 -8.68
N GLU A 40 20.72 -2.48 -9.37
CA GLU A 40 19.75 -2.36 -10.46
C GLU A 40 18.43 -1.80 -9.96
N LEU A 41 17.95 -2.22 -8.78
CA LEU A 41 16.74 -1.70 -8.17
C LEU A 41 16.90 -0.23 -7.80
N ASP A 42 18.01 0.12 -7.13
CA ASP A 42 18.31 1.51 -6.77
C ASP A 42 18.42 2.38 -8.03
N GLY A 43 19.04 1.87 -9.08
CA GLY A 43 19.12 2.51 -10.40
C GLY A 43 17.75 2.77 -11.01
N LEU A 44 16.87 1.76 -11.02
CA LEU A 44 15.48 1.91 -11.49
C LEU A 44 14.74 2.99 -10.69
N LEU A 45 14.81 2.95 -9.36
CA LEU A 45 14.05 3.82 -8.47
C LEU A 45 14.58 5.26 -8.41
N SER A 46 15.85 5.48 -8.80
CA SER A 46 16.45 6.81 -8.91
C SER A 46 15.83 7.67 -10.01
N THR A 47 15.18 7.04 -10.99
CA THR A 47 14.47 7.74 -12.07
C THR A 47 13.03 8.06 -11.68
N SER A 48 12.41 8.98 -12.41
CA SER A 48 10.97 9.24 -12.30
C SER A 48 10.23 8.47 -13.40
N PRO A 49 9.19 7.68 -13.06
CA PRO A 49 8.39 7.00 -14.07
C PRO A 49 7.67 8.03 -14.93
N GLN A 50 7.61 7.78 -16.23
CA GLN A 50 6.75 8.55 -17.13
C GLN A 50 5.31 8.03 -17.06
N ASP A 51 4.34 8.88 -17.38
CA ASP A 51 2.95 8.46 -17.45
C ASP A 51 2.74 7.50 -18.64
N GLN A 52 2.14 6.35 -18.36
CA GLN A 52 1.76 5.36 -19.36
C GLN A 52 0.25 5.42 -19.63
N PHE A 53 -0.13 5.19 -20.88
CA PHE A 53 -1.51 5.17 -21.31
C PHE A 53 -1.83 3.79 -21.88
N TRP A 54 -2.58 3.00 -21.11
CA TRP A 54 -3.05 1.70 -21.56
C TRP A 54 -4.51 1.75 -21.95
N ARG A 55 -4.86 0.94 -22.93
CA ARG A 55 -6.26 0.76 -23.32
C ARG A 55 -6.88 -0.26 -22.39
N PRO A 56 -7.99 0.05 -21.71
CA PRO A 56 -8.69 -0.94 -20.92
C PRO A 56 -9.25 -2.01 -21.86
N ARG A 57 -9.20 -3.27 -21.43
CA ARG A 57 -10.06 -4.31 -21.98
C ARG A 57 -11.17 -4.64 -20.99
N THR A 58 -12.31 -5.02 -21.54
CA THR A 58 -13.45 -5.52 -20.80
C THR A 58 -13.34 -7.04 -20.77
N VAL A 59 -13.18 -7.65 -19.59
CA VAL A 59 -13.14 -9.11 -19.49
C VAL A 59 -14.54 -9.66 -19.74
N THR A 60 -14.66 -10.57 -20.71
CA THR A 60 -15.88 -11.34 -20.93
C THR A 60 -15.86 -12.63 -20.08
N PRO A 61 -17.02 -13.15 -19.66
CA PRO A 61 -17.09 -14.39 -18.88
C PRO A 61 -16.35 -15.57 -19.53
N ASP A 62 -16.43 -15.72 -20.85
CA ASP A 62 -15.78 -16.80 -21.61
C ASP A 62 -14.24 -16.77 -21.57
N GLU A 63 -13.62 -15.58 -21.47
CA GLU A 63 -12.16 -15.45 -21.38
C GLU A 63 -11.62 -15.85 -20.00
N ALA A 64 -12.44 -15.71 -18.96
CA ALA A 64 -12.10 -16.14 -17.61
C ALA A 64 -12.12 -17.67 -17.49
N GLU A 65 -12.92 -18.38 -18.28
CA GLU A 65 -12.91 -19.86 -18.39
C GLU A 65 -11.73 -20.39 -19.22
N ALA A 66 -11.37 -19.72 -20.32
CA ALA A 66 -10.30 -20.19 -21.20
C ALA A 66 -8.90 -20.23 -20.54
N ARG A 67 -8.65 -19.39 -19.52
CA ARG A 67 -7.40 -19.39 -18.73
C ARG A 67 -7.38 -20.45 -17.61
N GLN A 68 -8.50 -21.13 -17.34
CA GLN A 68 -8.63 -22.12 -16.26
C GLN A 68 -8.15 -23.51 -16.64
N THR A 69 -7.95 -23.78 -17.93
CA THR A 69 -7.69 -25.13 -18.42
C THR A 69 -6.20 -25.32 -18.69
N PRO A 70 -5.38 -25.83 -17.74
CA PRO A 70 -4.08 -26.34 -18.10
C PRO A 70 -4.29 -27.58 -18.98
N ALA A 71 -3.79 -27.50 -20.22
CA ALA A 71 -3.73 -28.63 -21.13
C ALA A 71 -2.79 -29.70 -20.56
N GLY A 72 -3.38 -30.70 -19.90
CA GLY A 72 -2.93 -32.10 -19.93
C GLY A 72 -1.80 -32.52 -19.00
N VAL A 73 -2.18 -33.17 -17.88
CA VAL A 73 -1.59 -34.45 -17.44
C VAL A 73 -2.71 -35.28 -16.78
N PRO A 74 -2.99 -36.53 -17.19
CA PRO A 74 -3.96 -37.37 -16.50
C PRO A 74 -3.35 -37.94 -15.20
N SER A 75 -3.99 -37.68 -14.06
CA SER A 75 -3.66 -38.28 -12.77
C SER A 75 -4.60 -39.45 -12.48
N PRO A 76 -4.14 -40.63 -12.01
CA PRO A 76 -5.03 -41.68 -11.58
C PRO A 76 -5.36 -41.57 -10.08
N ALA A 77 -6.67 -41.47 -9.85
CA ALA A 77 -7.49 -42.06 -8.78
C ALA A 77 -7.25 -41.70 -7.28
N ASP A 78 -8.39 -41.29 -6.71
CA ASP A 78 -8.86 -41.39 -5.31
C ASP A 78 -8.11 -40.62 -4.21
N GLU A 79 -8.67 -39.46 -3.86
CA GLU A 79 -9.33 -39.31 -2.54
C GLU A 79 -10.36 -38.18 -2.63
N THR A 80 -11.62 -38.52 -2.33
CA THR A 80 -12.78 -37.61 -2.34
C THR A 80 -12.65 -36.57 -1.23
N VAL A 81 -12.08 -35.42 -1.56
CA VAL A 81 -12.39 -34.15 -0.91
C VAL A 81 -13.46 -33.50 -1.79
N THR A 82 -14.66 -33.32 -1.24
CA THR A 82 -15.70 -32.52 -1.89
C THR A 82 -15.19 -31.08 -1.94
N GLU A 83 -14.50 -30.72 -3.03
CA GLU A 83 -14.23 -29.33 -3.37
C GLU A 83 -15.58 -28.62 -3.48
N PRO A 84 -15.74 -27.42 -2.89
CA PRO A 84 -16.92 -26.64 -3.17
C PRO A 84 -16.89 -26.32 -4.67
N ASP A 85 -17.97 -26.68 -5.33
CA ASP A 85 -18.29 -26.40 -6.73
C ASP A 85 -18.35 -24.88 -6.94
N LEU A 86 -17.17 -24.24 -7.01
CA LEU A 86 -16.97 -22.83 -7.33
C LEU A 86 -16.80 -22.65 -8.84
N ALA A 87 -17.68 -23.28 -9.61
CA ALA A 87 -18.07 -22.73 -10.90
C ALA A 87 -18.95 -21.48 -10.67
N GLU A 88 -18.42 -20.47 -9.96
CA GLU A 88 -19.08 -19.16 -9.87
C GLU A 88 -18.68 -18.36 -11.10
N GLU A 89 -19.55 -18.43 -12.13
CA GLU A 89 -19.61 -17.46 -13.22
C GLU A 89 -19.36 -16.05 -12.67
N LEU A 90 -18.47 -15.28 -13.33
CA LEU A 90 -18.25 -13.89 -12.98
C LEU A 90 -19.61 -13.17 -12.91
N PRO A 91 -19.93 -12.46 -11.80
CA PRO A 91 -21.18 -11.74 -11.69
C PRO A 91 -21.35 -10.75 -12.87
N PRO A 92 -22.58 -10.46 -13.33
CA PRO A 92 -22.81 -9.53 -14.44
C PRO A 92 -22.27 -8.13 -14.10
N GLY A 93 -21.10 -7.80 -14.63
CA GLY A 93 -20.34 -6.59 -14.34
C GLY A 93 -18.92 -6.82 -14.80
N ALA A 94 -18.57 -6.27 -15.96
CA ALA A 94 -17.24 -6.50 -16.52
C ALA A 94 -16.29 -5.41 -16.01
N PRO A 95 -15.39 -5.71 -15.05
CA PRO A 95 -14.41 -4.73 -14.59
C PRO A 95 -13.51 -4.33 -15.77
N GLN A 96 -13.03 -3.09 -15.74
CA GLN A 96 -12.01 -2.65 -16.69
C GLN A 96 -10.66 -3.18 -16.23
N VAL A 97 -10.03 -4.00 -17.07
CA VAL A 97 -8.72 -4.58 -16.83
C VAL A 97 -7.70 -3.89 -17.73
N PHE A 98 -6.56 -3.53 -17.16
CA PHE A 98 -5.41 -3.04 -17.90
C PHE A 98 -4.31 -4.09 -17.84
N ASP A 99 -4.09 -4.78 -18.94
CA ASP A 99 -2.98 -5.72 -19.06
C ASP A 99 -1.68 -4.94 -19.23
N ILE A 100 -0.71 -5.17 -18.34
CA ILE A 100 0.58 -4.47 -18.37
C ILE A 100 1.56 -5.32 -19.17
N PRO A 101 2.18 -4.79 -20.26
CA PRO A 101 3.15 -5.54 -21.05
C PRO A 101 4.37 -5.97 -20.23
N GLU A 102 5.00 -7.09 -20.58
CA GLU A 102 6.18 -7.60 -19.88
C GLU A 102 7.35 -6.62 -19.86
N GLU A 103 7.53 -5.86 -20.93
CA GLU A 103 8.56 -4.83 -21.04
C GLU A 103 8.35 -3.68 -20.05
N GLN A 104 7.14 -3.54 -19.50
CA GLN A 104 6.77 -2.50 -18.52
C GLN A 104 6.83 -3.00 -17.07
N ARG A 105 7.37 -4.19 -16.81
CA ARG A 105 7.55 -4.72 -15.46
C ARG A 105 8.33 -3.75 -14.56
N GLY A 106 9.44 -3.18 -15.05
CA GLY A 106 10.22 -2.19 -14.31
C GLY A 106 9.43 -0.93 -13.98
N TRP A 107 8.61 -0.43 -14.92
CA TRP A 107 7.72 0.71 -14.68
C TRP A 107 6.71 0.40 -13.58
N LEU A 108 6.09 -0.78 -13.59
CA LEU A 108 5.09 -1.16 -12.59
C LEU A 108 5.71 -1.28 -11.21
N THR A 109 6.88 -1.91 -11.11
CA THR A 109 7.68 -1.98 -9.88
C THR A 109 7.99 -0.58 -9.35
N GLN A 110 8.40 0.34 -10.21
CA GLN A 110 8.68 1.73 -9.84
C GLN A 110 7.43 2.45 -9.31
N ILE A 111 6.27 2.30 -9.95
CA ILE A 111 5.03 2.93 -9.49
C ILE A 111 4.58 2.38 -8.13
N LEU A 112 4.61 1.06 -7.95
CA LEU A 112 4.18 0.42 -6.71
C LEU A 112 5.10 0.80 -5.54
N THR A 113 6.41 0.70 -5.73
CA THR A 113 7.40 1.06 -4.70
C THR A 113 7.37 2.53 -4.31
N ARG A 114 7.24 3.44 -5.30
CA ARG A 114 7.03 4.87 -5.02
C ARG A 114 5.71 5.13 -4.32
N GLY A 115 4.66 4.38 -4.67
CA GLY A 115 3.37 4.41 -3.96
C GLY A 115 3.52 4.07 -2.48
N VAL A 116 4.26 3.00 -2.15
CA VAL A 116 4.57 2.61 -0.77
C VAL A 116 5.37 3.70 -0.04
N ALA A 117 6.39 4.27 -0.68
CA ALA A 117 7.16 5.39 -0.11
C ALA A 117 6.27 6.61 0.18
N ALA A 118 5.40 6.97 -0.77
CA ALA A 118 4.46 8.07 -0.63
C ALA A 118 3.48 7.85 0.53
N THR A 119 2.90 6.65 0.65
CA THR A 119 1.93 6.34 1.71
C THR A 119 2.56 6.32 3.09
N ALA A 120 3.79 5.80 3.24
CA ALA A 120 4.52 5.83 4.51
C ALA A 120 4.82 7.28 4.96
N LEU A 121 5.23 8.16 4.04
CA LEU A 121 5.46 9.57 4.33
C LEU A 121 4.17 10.34 4.61
N LEU A 122 3.10 10.07 3.86
CA LEU A 122 1.76 10.62 4.14
C LEU A 122 1.25 10.21 5.51
N PHE A 123 1.46 8.94 5.88
CA PHE A 123 1.13 8.43 7.19
C PHE A 123 1.90 9.17 8.30
N ALA A 124 3.20 9.42 8.11
CA ALA A 124 3.98 10.26 9.02
C ALA A 124 3.60 11.75 8.99
N GLY A 125 2.81 12.18 8.01
CA GLY A 125 2.37 13.57 7.80
C GLY A 125 3.39 14.45 7.07
N ASN A 126 4.38 13.86 6.39
CA ASN A 126 5.30 14.57 5.51
C ASN A 126 4.75 14.61 4.08
N SER A 127 3.69 15.40 3.87
CA SER A 127 3.06 15.58 2.56
C SER A 127 4.01 16.13 1.50
N ALA A 128 4.97 16.97 1.90
CA ALA A 128 5.94 17.57 0.99
C ALA A 128 6.85 16.53 0.35
N ALA A 129 7.52 15.70 1.16
CA ALA A 129 8.36 14.62 0.63
C ALA A 129 7.51 13.56 -0.09
N ALA A 130 6.33 13.20 0.45
CA ALA A 130 5.44 12.24 -0.18
C ALA A 130 5.04 12.65 -1.60
N SER A 131 4.80 13.94 -1.82
CA SER A 131 4.45 14.46 -3.16
C SER A 131 5.55 14.20 -4.19
N GLY A 132 6.81 14.12 -3.79
CA GLY A 132 7.93 13.80 -4.68
C GLY A 132 7.87 12.40 -5.28
N TYR A 133 7.12 11.49 -4.65
CA TYR A 133 6.97 10.11 -5.12
C TYR A 133 5.79 9.91 -6.06
N ALA A 134 4.81 10.83 -6.02
CA ALA A 134 3.61 10.75 -6.84
C ALA A 134 3.86 11.16 -8.30
N THR A 135 3.15 10.52 -9.23
CA THR A 135 3.14 10.91 -10.64
C THR A 135 2.50 12.30 -10.83
N PRO A 136 2.74 13.02 -11.94
CA PRO A 136 2.08 14.30 -12.22
C PRO A 136 0.56 14.24 -12.07
N ARG A 137 -0.06 13.18 -12.60
CA ARG A 137 -1.50 12.90 -12.45
C ARG A 137 -1.90 12.75 -10.98
N GLN A 138 -1.14 12.01 -10.17
CA GLN A 138 -1.43 11.80 -8.75
C GLN A 138 -1.20 13.05 -7.88
N ARG A 139 -0.22 13.90 -8.23
CA ARG A 139 0.01 15.19 -7.57
C ARG A 139 -1.07 16.21 -7.88
N GLY A 140 -1.87 15.96 -8.91
CA GLY A 140 -2.99 16.82 -9.21
C GLY A 140 -2.61 18.13 -9.89
N THR A 141 -1.55 18.12 -10.68
CA THR A 141 -1.09 19.31 -11.39
C THR A 141 -1.95 19.63 -12.62
N GLU A 142 -2.85 18.72 -13.03
CA GLU A 142 -3.58 18.81 -14.29
C GLU A 142 -5.08 19.16 -14.16
N ASP A 143 -5.77 18.76 -13.08
CA ASP A 143 -7.19 19.12 -12.88
C ASP A 143 -7.61 19.11 -11.38
N PRO A 144 -7.96 20.26 -10.77
CA PRO A 144 -8.43 20.35 -9.39
C PRO A 144 -9.76 19.65 -9.10
N ALA A 145 -10.60 19.40 -10.11
CA ALA A 145 -11.97 18.91 -9.92
C ALA A 145 -12.06 17.40 -9.64
N PHE A 146 -11.02 16.63 -9.98
CA PHE A 146 -11.01 15.16 -9.87
C PHE A 146 -10.15 14.63 -8.71
N GLN A 147 -9.75 15.50 -7.77
CA GLN A 147 -8.77 15.13 -6.76
C GLN A 147 -9.38 14.84 -5.39
N PRO A 148 -9.15 13.63 -4.83
CA PRO A 148 -9.07 13.51 -3.39
C PRO A 148 -7.82 14.27 -2.93
N GLY A 149 -7.96 15.17 -1.96
CA GLY A 149 -6.85 15.91 -1.36
C GLY A 149 -5.89 15.01 -0.57
N LEU A 150 -5.25 14.04 -1.25
CA LEU A 150 -4.42 12.97 -0.68
C LEU A 150 -3.28 13.53 0.17
N PHE A 151 -2.77 14.72 -0.18
CA PHE A 151 -1.67 15.38 0.51
C PHE A 151 -2.11 16.42 1.56
N ASN A 152 -3.42 16.72 1.64
CA ASN A 152 -4.02 17.66 2.59
C ASN A 152 -4.90 16.93 3.62
N LEU A 153 -4.37 15.85 4.21
CA LEU A 153 -5.07 15.02 5.18
C LEU A 153 -4.70 15.42 6.62
N GLY A 154 -5.23 16.57 7.05
CA GLY A 154 -5.23 17.00 8.45
C GLY A 154 -6.56 16.64 9.12
N PRO A 155 -6.58 15.87 10.22
CA PRO A 155 -7.83 15.61 10.93
C PRO A 155 -8.40 16.90 11.53
N ALA A 156 -9.62 17.27 11.15
CA ALA A 156 -10.30 18.47 11.68
C ALA A 156 -10.62 18.39 13.19
N TRP A 157 -10.53 17.18 13.78
CA TRP A 157 -10.88 16.92 15.17
C TRP A 157 -9.73 17.14 16.17
N ALA A 158 -8.50 17.39 15.69
CA ALA A 158 -7.30 17.47 16.53
C ALA A 158 -6.35 18.60 16.16
N THR A 159 -5.59 19.08 17.13
CA THR A 159 -4.38 19.87 16.87
C THR A 159 -3.26 18.95 16.44
N SER A 160 -2.68 19.20 15.27
CA SER A 160 -1.58 18.43 14.69
C SER A 160 -0.25 19.16 14.87
N SER A 161 0.83 18.44 15.15
CA SER A 161 2.19 18.98 15.21
C SER A 161 3.21 17.93 14.79
N THR A 162 4.30 18.36 14.14
CA THR A 162 5.44 17.48 13.89
C THR A 162 6.06 17.08 15.23
N ALA A 163 6.40 15.81 15.38
CA ALA A 163 6.96 15.28 16.60
C ALA A 163 7.89 14.10 16.33
N THR A 164 8.80 13.87 17.28
CA THR A 164 9.47 12.59 17.46
C THR A 164 8.81 11.81 18.59
N PHE A 165 8.91 10.49 18.53
CA PHE A 165 8.45 9.59 19.57
C PHE A 165 9.52 8.54 19.84
N GLU A 166 9.96 8.47 21.09
CA GLU A 166 10.86 7.41 21.54
C GLU A 166 10.05 6.18 21.93
N LEU A 167 10.28 5.08 21.24
CA LEU A 167 9.76 3.79 21.59
C LEU A 167 10.54 3.24 22.81
N PRO A 168 9.91 2.34 23.60
CA PRO A 168 10.48 1.83 24.86
C PRO A 168 11.83 1.09 24.74
N ASN A 169 12.23 0.71 23.53
CA ASN A 169 13.51 0.06 23.23
C ASN A 169 14.59 1.02 22.73
N GLY A 170 14.38 2.33 22.85
CA GLY A 170 15.30 3.36 22.38
C GLY A 170 15.25 3.61 20.87
N ILE A 171 14.33 2.95 20.14
CA ILE A 171 14.05 3.30 18.75
C ILE A 171 13.30 4.62 18.71
N VAL A 172 13.64 5.48 17.76
CA VAL A 172 12.95 6.75 17.57
C VAL A 172 12.10 6.68 16.31
N ALA A 173 10.91 7.28 16.34
CA ALA A 173 10.06 7.48 15.17
C ALA A 173 9.83 8.96 14.92
N GLU A 174 9.77 9.34 13.65
CA GLU A 174 9.50 10.69 13.16
C GLU A 174 8.11 10.74 12.52
N GLY A 175 7.32 11.78 12.84
CA GLY A 175 6.01 11.95 12.23
C GLY A 175 5.16 13.05 12.84
N THR A 176 3.86 12.79 12.94
CA THR A 176 2.86 13.75 13.41
C THR A 176 2.21 13.28 14.70
N ARG A 177 2.11 14.19 15.65
CA ARG A 177 1.34 14.05 16.88
C ARG A 177 0.04 14.83 16.76
N HIS A 178 -1.07 14.13 17.00
CA HIS A 178 -2.41 14.67 17.08
C HIS A 178 -2.86 14.68 18.54
N ARG A 179 -3.40 15.81 18.99
CA ARG A 179 -3.98 15.95 20.32
C ARG A 179 -5.42 16.44 20.22
N ALA A 180 -6.31 15.78 20.94
CA ALA A 180 -7.69 16.22 21.09
C ALA A 180 -8.10 16.14 22.56
N PRO A 181 -8.77 17.17 23.09
CA PRO A 181 -9.28 17.13 24.45
C PRO A 181 -10.33 16.03 24.59
N LEU A 182 -10.23 15.28 25.68
CA LEU A 182 -11.25 14.37 26.17
C LEU A 182 -11.93 15.02 27.39
N GLY A 183 -13.21 14.71 27.60
CA GLY A 183 -13.93 15.19 28.78
C GLY A 183 -13.21 14.82 30.09
N ARG A 184 -13.38 15.69 31.10
CA ARG A 184 -12.73 15.62 32.44
C ARG A 184 -11.23 15.92 32.43
N GLY A 185 -10.81 16.89 31.61
CA GLY A 185 -9.41 17.34 31.59
C GLY A 185 -8.44 16.30 31.06
N ARG A 186 -8.89 15.31 30.28
CA ARG A 186 -8.01 14.31 29.67
C ARG A 186 -7.68 14.72 28.25
N VAL A 187 -6.65 14.12 27.66
CA VAL A 187 -6.25 14.38 26.27
C VAL A 187 -6.00 13.06 25.56
N LEU A 188 -6.66 12.85 24.42
CA LEU A 188 -6.29 11.79 23.49
C LEU A 188 -5.07 12.24 22.71
N GLU A 189 -4.00 11.48 22.78
CA GLU A 189 -2.82 11.66 21.95
C GLU A 189 -2.68 10.50 20.97
N VAL A 190 -2.56 10.83 19.69
CA VAL A 190 -2.29 9.89 18.61
C VAL A 190 -1.02 10.32 17.91
N PHE A 191 0.03 9.51 17.99
CA PHE A 191 1.23 9.66 17.19
C PHE A 191 1.18 8.73 15.99
N ARG A 192 1.41 9.28 14.79
CA ARG A 192 1.59 8.52 13.54
C ARG A 192 2.95 8.89 12.95
N GLY A 193 3.77 7.90 12.62
CA GLY A 193 5.12 8.15 12.14
C GLY A 193 5.73 6.95 11.44
N VAL A 194 6.99 7.11 11.07
CA VAL A 194 7.87 6.05 10.56
C VAL A 194 9.12 6.05 11.44
N GLU A 195 9.73 4.89 11.65
CA GLU A 195 11.04 4.81 12.33
C GLU A 195 12.04 5.81 11.72
N SER A 196 12.82 6.49 12.55
CA SER A 196 13.62 7.66 12.17
C SER A 196 14.62 7.40 11.04
N HIS A 197 15.32 6.26 11.05
CA HIS A 197 16.25 5.92 9.97
C HIS A 197 15.51 5.71 8.65
N LEU A 198 14.45 4.89 8.65
CA LEU A 198 13.60 4.63 7.49
C LEU A 198 12.92 5.90 6.96
N TYR A 199 12.46 6.77 7.86
CA TYR A 199 11.86 8.05 7.50
C TYR A 199 12.85 8.93 6.74
N ARG A 200 14.12 8.97 7.18
CA ARG A 200 15.16 9.75 6.50
C ARG A 200 15.52 9.17 5.14
N GLU A 201 15.60 7.85 5.02
CA GLU A 201 15.81 7.22 3.71
C GLU A 201 14.71 7.61 2.72
N LEU A 202 13.46 7.59 3.15
CA LEU A 202 12.33 8.08 2.35
C LEU A 202 12.36 9.60 2.12
N ALA A 203 12.79 10.41 3.09
CA ALA A 203 12.93 11.85 2.88
C ALA A 203 14.05 12.18 1.86
N ASP A 204 15.11 11.36 1.82
CA ASP A 204 16.28 11.52 0.97
C ASP A 204 16.13 10.92 -0.44
N GLY A 205 14.99 10.29 -0.77
CA GLY A 205 14.80 9.63 -2.07
C GLY A 205 15.31 8.19 -2.17
N ARG A 206 15.80 7.61 -1.06
CA ARG A 206 16.47 6.29 -1.02
C ARG A 206 15.48 5.15 -0.81
N ILE A 207 14.54 4.98 -1.76
CA ILE A 207 13.45 3.97 -1.66
C ILE A 207 13.99 2.55 -1.51
N GLY A 208 15.00 2.15 -2.29
CA GLY A 208 15.51 0.78 -2.23
C GLY A 208 16.16 0.46 -0.88
N ALA A 209 16.89 1.41 -0.30
CA ALA A 209 17.43 1.27 1.06
C ALA A 209 16.30 1.08 2.09
N TYR A 210 15.25 1.90 2.01
CA TYR A 210 14.06 1.77 2.85
C TYR A 210 13.40 0.38 2.73
N LEU A 211 13.22 -0.14 1.52
CA LEU A 211 12.59 -1.45 1.30
C LEU A 211 13.43 -2.60 1.89
N ARG A 212 14.76 -2.47 1.88
CA ARG A 212 15.69 -3.44 2.47
C ARG A 212 15.69 -3.38 4.00
N ASP A 213 15.63 -2.17 4.56
CA ASP A 213 15.78 -1.94 6.00
C ASP A 213 14.47 -2.07 6.79
N ALA A 214 13.30 -1.80 6.19
CA ALA A 214 12.01 -1.87 6.87
C ALA A 214 11.70 -3.25 7.49
N PRO A 215 11.94 -4.39 6.79
CA PRO A 215 11.81 -5.71 7.40
C PRO A 215 12.76 -5.95 8.57
N ASN A 216 13.96 -5.35 8.55
CA ASN A 216 14.94 -5.45 9.64
C ASN A 216 14.44 -4.75 10.90
N PHE A 217 13.88 -3.54 10.76
CA PHE A 217 13.19 -2.85 11.83
C PHE A 217 12.08 -3.72 12.44
N PHE A 218 11.20 -4.27 11.60
CA PHE A 218 10.06 -5.04 12.09
C PHE A 218 10.49 -6.29 12.86
N ARG A 219 11.57 -6.97 12.42
CA ARG A 219 12.12 -8.13 13.13
C ARG A 219 12.76 -7.76 14.47
N ARG A 220 13.32 -6.56 14.59
CA ARG A 220 13.96 -6.05 15.81
C ARG A 220 13.00 -5.43 16.82
N ARG A 221 11.70 -5.37 16.51
CA ARG A 221 10.70 -4.80 17.43
C ARG A 221 10.74 -5.52 18.78
N ALA A 222 10.86 -4.74 19.85
CA ALA A 222 10.84 -5.28 21.20
C ALA A 222 9.41 -5.53 21.67
N THR A 223 9.26 -6.27 22.77
CA THR A 223 8.00 -6.37 23.49
C THR A 223 7.57 -4.98 23.95
N LEU A 224 6.32 -4.63 23.66
CA LEU A 224 5.75 -3.34 24.01
C LEU A 224 5.35 -3.35 25.50
N PRO A 225 5.48 -2.22 26.20
CA PRO A 225 5.11 -2.10 27.61
C PRO A 225 3.59 -2.21 27.77
N ALA A 226 3.17 -2.75 28.90
CA ALA A 226 1.76 -2.79 29.30
C ALA A 226 1.42 -1.54 30.15
N ASP A 227 1.58 -0.36 29.56
CA ASP A 227 1.35 0.95 30.22
C ASP A 227 -0.06 1.52 29.97
N GLY A 228 -0.93 0.75 29.29
CA GLY A 228 -2.27 1.19 28.89
C GLY A 228 -2.31 1.97 27.57
N SER A 229 -1.15 2.23 26.94
CA SER A 229 -1.06 2.76 25.58
C SER A 229 -1.26 1.63 24.56
N VAL A 230 -1.80 1.99 23.38
CA VAL A 230 -1.89 1.09 22.23
C VAL A 230 -0.77 1.42 21.27
N TYR A 231 0.04 0.41 20.95
CA TYR A 231 1.12 0.51 19.98
C TYR A 231 0.83 -0.41 18.80
N SER A 232 0.94 0.11 17.59
CA SER A 232 0.93 -0.69 16.36
C SER A 232 2.17 -0.36 15.54
N LEU A 233 2.89 -1.41 15.13
CA LEU A 233 4.12 -1.32 14.36
C LEU A 233 3.92 -2.06 13.04
N GLY A 234 4.08 -1.37 11.93
CA GLY A 234 3.98 -1.93 10.58
C GLY A 234 5.29 -2.60 10.14
N ARG A 235 5.16 -3.55 9.19
CA ARG A 235 6.32 -4.19 8.54
C ARG A 235 7.12 -3.23 7.68
N ASP A 236 6.49 -2.13 7.29
CA ASP A 236 6.97 -1.03 6.48
C ASP A 236 7.63 0.08 7.33
N GLY A 237 7.86 -0.15 8.62
CA GLY A 237 8.47 0.85 9.50
C GLY A 237 7.49 1.85 10.10
N THR A 238 6.20 1.75 9.78
CA THR A 238 5.20 2.67 10.35
C THR A 238 4.98 2.41 11.84
N VAL A 239 4.73 3.48 12.57
CA VAL A 239 4.52 3.49 14.02
C VAL A 239 3.26 4.28 14.34
N LEU A 240 2.30 3.63 15.00
CA LEU A 240 1.11 4.25 15.57
C LEU A 240 1.13 4.07 17.07
N VAL A 241 1.00 5.17 17.81
CA VAL A 241 0.81 5.14 19.26
C VAL A 241 -0.43 5.91 19.62
N VAL A 242 -1.33 5.29 20.37
CA VAL A 242 -2.54 5.91 20.89
C VAL A 242 -2.51 5.82 22.41
N ARG A 243 -2.64 6.95 23.09
CA ARG A 243 -2.68 7.01 24.55
C ARG A 243 -3.60 8.10 25.04
N VAL A 244 -4.11 7.91 26.26
CA VAL A 244 -4.87 8.93 26.97
C VAL A 244 -3.99 9.49 28.08
N LEU A 245 -3.80 10.80 28.05
CA LEU A 245 -3.06 11.53 29.07
C LEU A 245 -4.07 12.21 30.00
N ASP A 246 -3.79 12.22 31.30
CA ASP A 246 -4.43 13.16 32.18
C ASP A 246 -3.85 14.54 31.88
N GLY A 247 -4.70 15.49 31.50
CA GLY A 247 -4.31 16.86 31.26
C GLY A 247 -3.97 17.50 32.60
N GLY A 248 -2.71 17.41 32.98
CA GLY A 248 -2.16 18.24 34.03
C GLY A 248 -2.30 19.71 33.62
N GLU A 249 -2.77 20.53 34.56
CA GLU A 249 -2.55 21.99 34.56
C GLU A 249 -1.05 22.32 34.38
#